data_AF-A0A453BVY7-F1
#
_entry.id   AF-A0A453BVY7-F1
#
_cell.length_a   1.000
_cell.length_b   1.000
_cell.length_c   1.000
_cell.angle_alpha   90.00
_cell.angle_beta   90.00
_cell.angle_gamma   90.00
#
_symmetry.space_group_name_H-M   'P 1'
#
loop_
_entity.id
_entity.type
_entity.pdbx_description
1 polymer ?
#
loop_
_entity_poly.entity_id
_entity_poly.type
_entity_poly.pdbx_seq_one_letter_code
_entity_poly.pdbx_strand_id
1 'polypeptide(L)' 'MITGTGRGAHLNLKHAEKAGVLVQKIPTMIDNLIDKTFAWEDESNTPFLYDVVHMVAILEEQKLGRVQKEEDK' A
#
# COMPACT_ATOMS: atom_id res chain seq x y z
N MET A 1 40.80 -10.72 -16.39
CA MET A 1 40.43 -10.86 -14.97
C MET A 1 39.07 -10.22 -14.75
N ILE A 2 38.16 -11.05 -14.23
CA ILE A 2 36.82 -10.86 -13.63
C ILE A 2 36.19 -9.45 -13.66
N THR A 3 34.97 -9.42 -14.19
CA THR A 3 34.03 -8.31 -14.40
C THR A 3 33.61 -7.58 -13.13
N GLY A 4 33.58 -6.24 -13.18
CA GLY A 4 33.01 -5.39 -12.14
C GLY A 4 31.50 -5.50 -12.06
N THR A 5 30.98 -6.39 -11.20
CA THR A 5 29.53 -6.55 -10.95
C THR A 5 29.17 -6.51 -9.45
N GLY A 6 30.14 -6.23 -8.55
CA GLY A 6 29.91 -6.35 -7.09
C GLY A 6 29.29 -5.12 -6.39
N ARG A 7 29.50 -3.90 -6.90
CA ARG A 7 29.12 -2.67 -6.16
C ARG A 7 27.70 -2.18 -6.44
N GLY A 8 27.22 -2.30 -7.68
CA GLY A 8 25.86 -1.91 -8.08
C GLY A 8 24.78 -2.87 -7.54
N ALA A 9 25.07 -4.17 -7.51
CA ALA A 9 24.15 -5.19 -6.98
C ALA A 9 23.82 -4.97 -5.49
N HIS A 10 24.80 -4.57 -4.68
CA HIS A 10 24.61 -4.27 -3.26
C HIS A 10 23.76 -3.01 -3.01
N LEU A 11 23.86 -1.99 -3.89
CA LEU A 11 23.01 -0.79 -3.81
C LEU A 11 21.57 -1.09 -4.23
N ASN A 12 21.39 -1.89 -5.27
CA ASN A 12 20.07 -2.34 -5.70
C ASN A 12 19.39 -3.20 -4.63
N LEU A 13 20.13 -4.09 -3.96
CA LEU A 13 19.62 -4.88 -2.84
C LEU A 13 19.15 -3.99 -1.69
N LYS A 14 19.96 -3.02 -1.26
CA LYS A 14 19.58 -2.06 -0.20
C LYS A 14 18.36 -1.21 -0.57
N HIS A 15 18.20 -0.89 -1.86
CA HIS A 15 17.02 -0.18 -2.35
C HIS A 15 15.78 -1.07 -2.30
N ALA A 16 15.89 -2.33 -2.73
CA ALA A 16 14.82 -3.32 -2.66
C ALA A 16 14.39 -3.60 -1.22
N GLU A 17 15.32 -3.70 -0.26
CA GLU A 17 15.01 -3.87 1.16
C GLU A 17 14.19 -2.68 1.71
N LYS A 18 14.60 -1.45 1.41
CA LYS A 18 13.86 -0.24 1.82
C LYS A 18 12.48 -0.14 1.17
N ALA A 19 12.39 -0.46 -0.12
CA ALA A 19 11.12 -0.49 -0.84
C ALA A 19 10.18 -1.56 -0.24
N GLY A 20 10.69 -2.74 0.10
CA GLY A 20 9.94 -3.79 0.78
C GLY A 20 9.36 -3.33 2.11
N VAL A 21 10.17 -2.66 2.95
CA VAL A 21 9.68 -2.08 4.22
C VAL A 21 8.58 -1.04 3.99
N LEU A 22 8.68 -0.22 2.94
CA LEU A 22 7.63 0.75 2.61
C LEU A 22 6.35 0.07 2.11
N VAL A 23 6.48 -0.97 1.29
CA VAL A 23 5.36 -1.76 0.78
C VAL A 23 4.60 -2.47 1.91
N GLN A 24 5.32 -2.93 2.93
CA GLN A 24 4.71 -3.49 4.15
C GLN A 24 3.94 -2.45 4.97
N LYS A 25 4.21 -1.15 4.81
CA LYS A 25 3.46 -0.08 5.50
C LYS A 25 2.19 0.35 4.76
N ILE A 26 2.01 -0.04 3.50
CA ILE A 26 0.84 0.31 2.71
C ILE A 26 -0.49 -0.12 3.38
N PRO A 27 -0.63 -1.34 3.99
CA PRO A 27 -1.86 -1.73 4.67
C PRO A 27 -2.22 -0.75 5.80
N THR A 28 -1.25 -0.40 6.65
CA THR A 28 -1.45 0.56 7.73
C THR A 28 -1.81 1.96 7.23
N MET A 29 -1.25 2.38 6.08
CA MET A 29 -1.64 3.65 5.46
C MET A 29 -3.07 3.62 4.92
N ILE A 30 -3.51 2.49 4.37
CA ILE A 30 -4.89 2.27 3.93
C ILE A 30 -5.84 2.32 5.13
N ASP A 31 -5.53 1.62 6.23
CA ASP A 31 -6.30 1.65 7.48
C ASP A 31 -6.47 3.09 7.99
N ASN A 32 -5.37 3.83 8.11
CA ASN A 32 -5.40 5.22 8.56
C ASN A 32 -6.20 6.14 7.63
N LEU A 33 -6.26 5.85 6.32
CA LEU A 33 -7.02 6.63 5.36
C LEU A 33 -8.52 6.33 5.47
N ILE A 34 -8.90 5.07 5.71
CA ILE A 34 -10.28 4.67 5.99
C ILE A 34 -10.77 5.38 7.25
N ASP A 35 -10.02 5.33 8.35
CA ASP A 35 -10.39 5.98 9.61
C ASP A 35 -10.59 7.49 9.45
N LYS A 36 -9.70 8.15 8.71
CA LYS A 36 -9.81 9.58 8.41
C LYS A 36 -11.01 9.90 7.53
N THR A 37 -11.32 9.02 6.59
CA THR A 37 -12.49 9.18 5.71
C THR A 37 -13.76 9.09 6.54
N PHE A 38 -13.89 8.08 7.41
CA PHE A 38 -15.05 7.96 8.30
C PHE A 38 -15.19 9.15 9.25
N ALA A 39 -14.10 9.61 9.86
CA ALA A 39 -14.13 10.79 10.72
C ALA A 39 -14.66 12.02 9.97
N TRP A 40 -14.18 12.24 8.74
CA TRP A 40 -14.64 13.35 7.90
C TRP A 40 -16.12 13.20 7.48
N GLU A 41 -16.57 11.99 7.16
CA GLU A 41 -17.97 11.71 6.78
C GLU A 41 -18.93 11.95 7.95
N ASP A 42 -18.54 11.57 9.17
CA ASP A 42 -19.30 11.83 10.39
C ASP A 42 -19.44 13.34 10.64
N GLU A 43 -18.33 14.08 10.52
CA GLU A 43 -18.30 15.54 10.65
C GLU A 43 -19.11 16.24 9.54
N SER A 44 -19.02 15.74 8.31
CA SER A 44 -19.61 16.37 7.12
C SER A 44 -21.05 15.89 6.82
N ASN A 45 -21.53 14.87 7.54
CA ASN A 45 -22.84 14.21 7.33
C ASN A 45 -23.10 13.80 5.87
N THR A 46 -22.03 13.57 5.10
CA THR A 46 -22.10 13.22 3.67
C THR A 46 -21.04 12.17 3.35
N PRO A 47 -21.36 11.19 2.48
CA PRO A 47 -20.40 10.18 2.09
C PRO A 47 -19.32 10.79 1.18
N PHE A 48 -18.08 10.39 1.41
CA PHE A 48 -16.92 10.73 0.60
C PHE A 48 -16.92 9.83 -0.64
N LEU A 49 -17.35 10.42 -1.76
CA LEU A 49 -17.40 9.75 -3.06
C LEU A 49 -16.22 10.17 -3.93
N TYR A 50 -15.55 9.19 -4.51
CA TYR A 50 -14.55 9.35 -5.56
C TYR A 50 -15.08 8.70 -6.85
N ASP A 51 -15.25 9.51 -7.90
CA ASP A 51 -15.85 9.07 -9.17
C ASP A 51 -17.13 8.24 -8.97
N VAL A 52 -18.06 8.82 -8.21
CA VAL A 52 -19.36 8.22 -7.78
C VAL A 52 -19.28 6.93 -6.96
N VAL A 53 -18.09 6.45 -6.60
CA VAL A 53 -17.89 5.28 -5.75
C VAL A 53 -17.46 5.72 -4.35
N HIS A 54 -17.94 5.03 -3.31
CA HIS A 54 -17.51 5.29 -1.93
C HIS A 54 -16.02 4.97 -1.76
N MET A 55 -15.23 5.94 -1.34
CA MET A 55 -13.77 5.80 -1.27
C MET A 55 -13.35 4.64 -0.35
N VAL A 56 -14.08 4.41 0.75
CA VAL A 56 -13.81 3.29 1.65
C VAL A 56 -13.96 1.95 0.93
N ALA A 57 -14.98 1.77 0.09
CA ALA A 57 -15.17 0.54 -0.67
C ALA A 57 -13.98 0.22 -1.61
N ILE A 58 -13.41 1.25 -2.25
CA ILE A 58 -12.21 1.10 -3.09
C ILE A 58 -11.00 0.68 -2.23
N LEU A 59 -10.85 1.29 -1.05
CA LEU A 59 -9.75 0.99 -0.12
C LEU A 59 -9.86 -0.41 0.49
N GLU A 60 -11.07 -0.90 0.79
CA GLU A 60 -11.31 -2.26 1.27
C GLU A 60 -11.02 -3.32 0.20
N GLU A 61 -11.36 -3.07 -1.07
CA GLU A 61 -11.01 -3.95 -2.19
C GLU A 61 -9.49 -4.11 -2.34
N GLN A 62 -8.72 -3.02 -2.16
CA GLN A 62 -7.25 -3.06 -2.20
C GLN A 62 -6.64 -3.89 -1.07
N LYS A 63 -7.31 -4.04 0.08
CA LYS A 63 -6.88 -4.94 1.16
C LYS A 63 -7.09 -6.40 0.76
N LEU A 64 -8.22 -6.72 0.14
CA LEU A 64 -8.58 -8.09 -0.24
C LEU A 64 -7.66 -8.66 -1.33
N GLY A 65 -7.27 -7.84 -2.31
CA GLY A 65 -6.37 -8.23 -3.39
C GLY A 65 -4.94 -8.61 -2.96
N ARG A 66 -4.55 -8.30 -1.72
CA ARG A 66 -3.23 -8.69 -1.15
C ARG A 66 -3.24 -10.08 -0.51
N VAL A 67 -4.35 -10.52 0.06
CA VAL A 67 -4.46 -11.83 0.72
C VAL A 67 -4.30 -12.96 -0.30
N GLN A 68 -4.79 -12.78 -1.53
CA GLN A 68 -4.74 -13.82 -2.57
C GLN A 68 -3.35 -14.05 -3.21
N LYS A 69 -2.33 -13.23 -2.90
CA LYS A 69 -0.94 -13.44 -3.37
C LYS A 69 -0.04 -14.15 -2.35
N GLU A 70 -0.51 -14.39 -1.13
CA GLU A 70 0.19 -15.18 -0.11
C GLU A 70 -0.25 -16.65 -0.07
N GLU A 71 -1.36 -17.02 -0.74
CA GLU A 71 -1.87 -18.40 -0.82
C GLU A 71 -1.45 -19.18 -2.09
N ASP A 72 -0.64 -18.56 -2.97
CA ASP A 72 0.02 -19.25 -4.10
C ASP A 72 1.54 -19.37 -3.81
N LYS A 73 1.88 -19.96 -2.66
CA LYS A 73 3.24 -20.42 -2.38
C LYS A 73 3.24 -21.75 -1.63
#